data_AF-A0A443AP67-F1
#
_entry.id   AF-A0A443AP67-F1
#
_cell.length_a   1.000
_cell.length_b   1.000
_cell.length_c   1.000
_cell.angle_alpha   90.00
_cell.angle_beta   90.00
_cell.angle_gamma   90.00
#
_symmetry.space_group_name_H-M   'P 1'
#
loop_
_entity.id
_entity.type
_entity.pdbx_description
1 polymer ?
#
loop_
_entity_poly.entity_id
_entity_poly.type
_entity_poly.pdbx_seq_one_letter_code
_entity_poly.pdbx_strand_id
1 'polypeptide(L)'
;MKSLPITIDSVSKAYGSYVALDDVSLDIQAGEFLTLLGPSGSGKTTLLMALAGFVRPDSGKLLLGDRDITRLAPNKRDIGIVFQNYALFPHMNVLANVAYPLALRKTPRAEARQRALATLARVKLDGLAERNVAALSGGQRQRVALARAIVFEPRVMLMDEPLSALDKNLRETMQYEIRRLHDDLGITTIYVTHDQREALIMSDRIAVMNSGRIQQIDTPQRIYDRPSTRFVAEFMGEANIVAPGSVRRIDGAEASRETLMIRAESFHLDAKLAGADGVALEGILRAKAFRGENWLLTLALDGGQEVLVCIPAALAGGCAELAAGQQMTAYAPAAKIHAIPGALA
;
A
#
# COMPACT_ATOMS: atom_id res chain seq x y z
N MET A 1 0.05 13.49 23.00
CA MET A 1 1.47 13.06 23.17
C MET A 1 2.20 13.30 21.86
N LYS A 2 3.52 13.53 21.86
CA LYS A 2 4.30 13.59 20.62
C LYS A 2 4.55 12.17 20.09
N SER A 3 4.30 11.94 18.82
CA SER A 3 4.71 10.72 18.10
C SER A 3 6.23 10.54 18.13
N LEU A 4 6.70 9.34 17.80
CA LEU A 4 8.12 9.01 17.75
C LEU A 4 8.53 8.52 16.36
N PRO A 5 9.70 8.93 15.86
CA PRO A 5 10.24 8.35 14.64
C PRO A 5 10.69 6.91 14.91
N ILE A 6 10.87 6.15 13.82
CA ILE A 6 11.38 4.78 13.85
C ILE A 6 12.53 4.70 12.87
N THR A 7 13.66 4.16 13.32
CA THR A 7 14.81 3.88 12.45
C THR A 7 15.06 2.38 12.44
N ILE A 8 15.12 1.83 11.24
CA ILE A 8 15.52 0.47 10.93
C ILE A 8 16.89 0.59 10.27
N ASP A 9 17.91 -0.01 10.86
CA ASP A 9 19.30 0.11 10.42
C ASP A 9 19.88 -1.27 10.13
N SER A 10 20.07 -1.57 8.85
CA SER A 10 20.70 -2.80 8.32
C SER A 10 20.16 -4.09 8.94
N VAL A 11 18.83 -4.17 9.04
CA VAL A 11 18.14 -5.30 9.67
C VAL A 11 18.06 -6.48 8.71
N SER A 12 18.58 -7.62 9.17
CA SER A 12 18.52 -8.90 8.45
C SER A 12 17.87 -9.99 9.28
N LYS A 13 17.18 -10.91 8.61
CA LYS A 13 16.53 -12.06 9.21
C LYS A 13 16.48 -13.23 8.23
N ALA A 14 16.99 -14.38 8.65
CA ALA A 14 16.87 -15.65 7.95
C ALA A 14 16.13 -16.70 8.80
N TYR A 15 15.45 -17.61 8.11
CA TYR A 15 14.83 -18.82 8.66
C TYR A 15 15.44 -20.03 7.95
N GLY A 16 16.51 -20.59 8.52
CA GLY A 16 17.31 -21.61 7.85
C GLY A 16 17.98 -21.02 6.60
N SER A 17 17.70 -21.58 5.42
CA SER A 17 18.22 -21.08 4.14
C SER A 17 17.42 -19.92 3.54
N TYR A 18 16.22 -19.64 4.05
CA TYR A 18 15.36 -18.60 3.51
C TYR A 18 15.65 -17.25 4.17
N VAL A 19 16.13 -16.28 3.39
CA VAL A 19 16.38 -14.90 3.86
C VAL A 19 15.09 -14.10 3.72
N ALA A 20 14.46 -13.79 4.86
CA ALA A 20 13.21 -13.04 4.91
C ALA A 20 13.43 -11.52 4.91
N LEU A 21 14.54 -11.05 5.49
CA LEU A 21 15.00 -9.66 5.45
C LEU A 21 16.50 -9.65 5.15
N ASP A 22 16.91 -8.81 4.22
CA ASP A 22 18.27 -8.75 3.71
C ASP A 22 18.76 -7.30 3.68
N ASP A 23 19.44 -6.89 4.76
CA ASP A 23 20.02 -5.55 4.92
C ASP A 23 19.00 -4.41 4.72
N VAL A 24 17.88 -4.49 5.44
CA VAL A 24 16.80 -3.51 5.33
C VAL A 24 17.11 -2.29 6.19
N SER A 25 17.18 -1.13 5.56
CA SER A 25 17.33 0.18 6.20
C SER A 25 16.19 1.12 5.81
N LEU A 26 15.59 1.78 6.80
CA LEU A 26 14.39 2.59 6.63
C LEU A 26 14.19 3.56 7.80
N ASP A 27 14.04 4.84 7.47
CA ASP A 27 13.64 5.89 8.41
C ASP A 27 12.19 6.32 8.21
N ILE A 28 11.47 6.36 9.33
CA ILE A 28 10.07 6.72 9.44
C ILE A 28 9.96 7.93 10.37
N GLN A 29 9.39 9.01 9.85
CA GLN A 29 9.22 10.27 10.54
C GLN A 29 8.15 10.15 11.63
N ALA A 30 8.27 10.99 12.66
CA ALA A 30 7.26 11.04 13.72
C ALA A 30 5.91 11.49 13.15
N GLY A 31 4.86 10.69 13.35
CA GLY A 31 3.52 10.97 12.86
C GLY A 31 3.28 10.57 11.40
N GLU A 32 4.24 9.93 10.74
CA GLU A 32 4.08 9.45 9.36
C GLU A 32 3.20 8.21 9.28
N PHE A 33 2.37 8.12 8.24
CA PHE A 33 1.73 6.88 7.79
C PHE A 33 2.57 6.24 6.69
N LEU A 34 3.38 5.24 7.04
CA LEU A 34 4.18 4.47 6.10
C LEU A 34 3.51 3.12 5.80
N THR A 35 3.32 2.81 4.52
CA THR A 35 2.91 1.46 4.11
C THR A 35 4.07 0.63 3.60
N LEU A 36 4.26 -0.56 4.16
CA LEU A 36 5.07 -1.63 3.58
C LEU A 36 4.20 -2.38 2.56
N LEU A 37 4.58 -2.32 1.30
CA LEU A 37 3.84 -2.89 0.17
C LEU A 37 4.70 -3.93 -0.57
N GLY A 38 4.11 -5.00 -1.09
CA GLY A 38 4.82 -5.99 -1.89
C GLY A 38 4.13 -7.34 -1.92
N PRO A 39 4.61 -8.29 -2.74
CA PRO A 39 4.00 -9.61 -2.90
C PRO A 39 4.13 -10.47 -1.64
N SER A 40 3.38 -11.57 -1.59
CA SER A 40 3.53 -12.58 -0.53
C SER A 40 4.99 -13.05 -0.44
N GLY A 41 5.52 -13.17 0.78
CA GLY A 41 6.92 -13.57 0.99
C GLY A 41 7.96 -12.47 0.74
N SER A 42 7.58 -11.21 0.55
CA SER A 42 8.56 -10.12 0.37
C SER A 42 9.26 -9.63 1.64
N GLY A 43 8.87 -10.14 2.83
CA GLY A 43 9.47 -9.79 4.12
C GLY A 43 8.68 -8.81 5.00
N LYS A 44 7.59 -8.20 4.49
CA LYS A 44 6.78 -7.18 5.20
C LYS A 44 6.37 -7.58 6.62
N THR A 45 5.68 -8.71 6.75
CA THR A 45 5.21 -9.22 8.06
C THR A 45 6.39 -9.58 8.95
N THR A 46 7.50 -10.08 8.40
CA THR A 46 8.71 -10.35 9.20
C THR A 46 9.29 -9.05 9.77
N LEU A 47 9.35 -7.98 8.98
CA LEU A 47 9.81 -6.66 9.43
C LEU A 47 8.87 -6.07 10.49
N LEU A 48 7.55 -6.12 10.26
CA LEU A 48 6.56 -5.66 11.23
C LEU A 48 6.65 -6.45 12.54
N MET A 49 6.79 -7.78 12.49
CA MET A 49 6.95 -8.62 13.68
C MET A 49 8.28 -8.40 14.39
N ALA A 50 9.34 -8.04 13.65
CA ALA A 50 10.61 -7.63 14.23
C ALA A 50 10.49 -6.31 15.00
N LEU A 51 9.74 -5.33 14.47
CA LEU A 51 9.40 -4.07 15.16
C LEU A 51 8.48 -4.28 16.37
N ALA A 52 7.53 -5.22 16.28
CA ALA A 52 6.68 -5.62 17.41
C ALA A 52 7.43 -6.40 18.49
N GLY A 53 8.56 -7.02 18.14
CA GLY A 53 9.39 -7.83 19.05
C GLY A 53 8.99 -9.30 19.16
N PHE A 54 8.13 -9.78 18.26
CA PHE A 54 7.80 -11.20 18.14
C PHE A 54 8.88 -11.98 17.38
N VAL A 55 9.60 -11.29 16.50
CA VAL A 55 10.76 -11.83 15.78
C VAL A 55 12.01 -11.07 16.21
N ARG A 56 13.10 -11.79 16.46
CA ARG A 56 14.41 -11.18 16.73
C ARG A 56 15.23 -11.13 15.44
N PRO A 57 15.67 -9.93 14.98
CA PRO A 57 16.64 -9.81 13.91
C PRO A 57 17.92 -10.57 14.18
N ASP A 58 18.57 -11.06 13.12
CA ASP A 58 19.87 -11.72 13.23
C ASP A 58 21.01 -10.69 13.28
N SER A 59 20.82 -9.55 12.58
CA SER A 59 21.71 -8.38 12.62
C SER A 59 20.91 -7.08 12.48
N GLY A 60 21.61 -5.94 12.62
CA GLY A 60 21.02 -4.62 12.53
C GLY A 60 20.42 -4.11 13.84
N LYS A 61 19.80 -2.92 13.76
CA LYS A 61 19.18 -2.25 14.90
C LYS A 61 17.80 -1.72 14.56
N LEU A 62 16.95 -1.70 15.58
CA LEU A 62 15.63 -1.09 15.57
C LEU A 62 15.61 -0.02 16.66
N LEU A 63 15.36 1.23 16.28
CA LEU A 63 15.27 2.38 17.18
C LEU A 63 13.86 2.95 17.18
N LEU A 64 13.38 3.33 18.36
CA LEU A 64 12.15 4.08 18.56
C LEU A 64 12.49 5.42 19.24
N GLY A 65 12.49 6.51 18.47
CA GLY A 65 13.27 7.69 18.85
C GLY A 65 14.74 7.29 19.01
N ASP A 66 15.36 7.71 20.12
CA ASP A 66 16.76 7.35 20.43
C ASP A 66 16.90 5.99 21.16
N ARG A 67 15.79 5.30 21.43
CA ARG A 67 15.78 4.07 22.23
C ARG A 67 15.94 2.84 21.34
N ASP A 68 16.99 2.07 21.57
CA ASP A 68 17.15 0.75 20.96
C ASP A 68 16.11 -0.24 21.51
N ILE A 69 15.25 -0.75 20.61
CA ILE A 69 14.20 -1.71 20.91
C ILE A 69 14.51 -3.12 20.42
N THR A 70 15.64 -3.34 19.75
CA THR A 70 16.00 -4.58 19.03
C THR A 70 15.83 -5.84 19.88
N ARG A 71 16.27 -5.79 21.15
CA ARG A 71 16.22 -6.92 22.10
C ARG A 71 15.10 -6.80 23.14
N LEU A 72 14.26 -5.76 23.05
CA LEU A 72 13.16 -5.60 24.00
C LEU A 72 12.03 -6.56 23.67
N ALA A 73 11.46 -7.17 24.71
CA ALA A 73 10.23 -7.94 24.60
C ALA A 73 9.05 -7.05 24.14
N PRO A 74 8.04 -7.61 23.45
CA PRO A 74 6.92 -6.85 22.90
C PRO A 74 6.24 -5.90 23.89
N ASN A 75 5.98 -6.37 25.10
CA ASN A 75 5.31 -5.60 26.16
C ASN A 75 6.13 -4.41 26.69
N LYS A 76 7.43 -4.31 26.37
CA LYS A 76 8.32 -3.22 26.78
C LYS A 76 8.53 -2.15 25.70
N ARG A 77 7.95 -2.34 24.51
CA ARG A 77 8.09 -1.44 23.36
C ARG A 77 7.05 -0.31 23.32
N ASP A 78 5.94 -0.48 24.04
CA ASP A 78 4.83 0.49 24.11
C ASP A 78 4.22 0.85 22.74
N ILE A 79 4.05 -0.17 21.90
CA ILE A 79 3.53 -0.07 20.54
C ILE A 79 2.12 -0.68 20.50
N GLY A 80 1.18 0.00 19.82
CA GLY A 80 -0.14 -0.55 19.50
C GLY A 80 -0.05 -1.47 18.28
N ILE A 81 -0.72 -2.64 18.31
CA ILE A 81 -0.67 -3.60 17.20
C ILE A 81 -2.08 -4.05 16.83
N VAL A 82 -2.37 -4.03 15.52
CA VAL A 82 -3.55 -4.63 14.91
C VAL A 82 -3.11 -5.81 14.03
N PHE A 83 -3.56 -7.01 14.40
CA PHE A 83 -3.26 -8.25 13.65
C PHE A 83 -4.29 -8.51 12.55
N GLN A 84 -3.90 -9.29 11.54
CA GLN A 84 -4.75 -9.67 10.40
C GLN A 84 -6.06 -10.35 10.83
N ASN A 85 -6.03 -11.23 11.83
CA ASN A 85 -7.22 -11.90 12.38
C ASN A 85 -7.89 -11.13 13.53
N TYR A 86 -7.49 -9.87 13.74
CA TYR A 86 -7.89 -8.98 14.84
C TYR A 86 -7.49 -9.44 16.25
N ALA A 87 -7.18 -10.73 16.45
CA ALA A 87 -6.80 -11.36 17.70
C ALA A 87 -7.69 -10.92 18.89
N LEU A 88 -9.00 -10.78 18.67
CA LEU A 88 -9.94 -10.40 19.74
C LEU A 88 -10.17 -11.59 20.68
N PHE A 89 -10.32 -11.31 21.97
CA PHE A 89 -10.60 -12.34 22.97
C PHE A 89 -12.07 -12.73 22.90
N PRO A 90 -12.41 -13.96 22.45
CA PRO A 90 -13.80 -14.32 22.14
C PRO A 90 -14.67 -14.50 23.40
N HIS A 91 -14.04 -14.73 24.55
CA HIS A 91 -14.70 -14.87 25.84
C HIS A 91 -14.93 -13.53 26.55
N MET A 92 -14.46 -12.41 25.97
CA MET A 92 -14.63 -11.07 26.50
C MET A 92 -15.62 -10.28 25.65
N ASN A 93 -16.39 -9.38 26.26
CA ASN A 93 -17.21 -8.42 25.53
C ASN A 93 -16.34 -7.31 24.89
N VAL A 94 -16.96 -6.42 24.12
CA VAL A 94 -16.28 -5.32 23.42
C VAL A 94 -15.50 -4.43 24.39
N LEU A 95 -16.14 -3.99 25.48
CA LEU A 95 -15.52 -3.11 26.46
C LEU A 95 -14.32 -3.77 27.15
N ALA A 96 -14.45 -5.04 27.53
CA ALA A 96 -13.37 -5.79 28.16
C ALA A 96 -12.19 -5.98 27.21
N ASN A 97 -12.44 -6.25 25.91
CA ASN A 97 -11.41 -6.30 24.90
C ASN A 97 -10.63 -4.99 24.81
N VAL A 98 -11.33 -3.85 24.74
CA VAL A 98 -10.71 -2.53 24.63
C VAL A 98 -10.03 -2.11 25.93
N ALA A 99 -10.57 -2.43 27.11
CA ALA A 99 -9.97 -2.06 28.39
C ALA A 99 -8.75 -2.93 28.78
N TYR A 100 -8.58 -4.11 28.18
CA TYR A 100 -7.54 -5.08 28.55
C TYR A 100 -6.10 -4.51 28.57
N PRO A 101 -5.63 -3.73 27.57
CA PRO A 101 -4.28 -3.15 27.60
C PRO A 101 -4.04 -2.17 28.76
N LEU A 102 -5.09 -1.49 29.23
CA LEU A 102 -5.03 -0.57 30.37
C LEU A 102 -4.92 -1.33 31.70
N ALA A 103 -5.62 -2.46 31.82
CA ALA A 103 -5.54 -3.34 32.97
C ALA A 103 -4.12 -3.91 33.15
N LEU A 104 -3.46 -4.32 32.06
CA LEU A 104 -2.05 -4.77 32.10
C LEU A 104 -1.08 -3.65 32.51
N ARG A 105 -1.45 -2.39 32.26
CA ARG A 105 -0.71 -1.19 32.69
C ARG A 105 -1.06 -0.74 34.11
N LYS A 106 -1.87 -1.53 34.84
CA LYS A 106 -2.32 -1.23 36.21
C LYS A 106 -3.11 0.09 36.31
N THR A 107 -3.78 0.49 35.23
CA THR A 107 -4.68 1.65 35.24
C THR A 107 -5.87 1.35 36.16
N PRO A 108 -6.28 2.28 37.05
CA PRO A 108 -7.45 2.09 37.91
C PRO A 108 -8.70 1.68 37.12
N ARG A 109 -9.49 0.73 37.64
CA ARG A 109 -10.62 0.13 36.91
C ARG A 109 -11.63 1.15 36.39
N ALA A 110 -11.95 2.18 37.19
CA ALA A 110 -12.89 3.23 36.80
C ALA A 110 -12.35 4.06 35.62
N GLU A 111 -11.09 4.48 35.70
CA GLU A 111 -10.40 5.21 34.63
C GLU A 111 -10.29 4.35 33.36
N ALA A 112 -9.94 3.06 33.49
CA ALA A 112 -9.82 2.15 32.37
C ALA A 112 -11.16 1.99 31.62
N ARG A 113 -12.27 1.88 32.35
CA ARG A 113 -13.62 1.84 31.77
C ARG A 113 -13.94 3.14 31.03
N GLN A 114 -13.67 4.29 31.65
CA GLN A 114 -13.94 5.60 31.03
C GLN A 114 -13.15 5.79 29.74
N ARG A 115 -11.84 5.50 29.75
CA ARG A 115 -10.97 5.59 28.56
C ARG A 115 -11.39 4.62 27.47
N ALA A 116 -11.76 3.40 27.81
CA ALA A 116 -12.24 2.42 26.85
C ALA A 116 -13.55 2.87 26.18
N LEU A 117 -14.51 3.41 26.94
CA LEU A 117 -15.75 3.96 26.39
C LEU A 117 -15.49 5.17 25.48
N ALA A 118 -14.63 6.10 25.90
CA ALA A 118 -14.25 7.25 25.08
C ALA A 118 -13.56 6.81 23.78
N THR A 119 -12.75 5.76 23.82
CA THR A 119 -12.08 5.21 22.64
C THR A 119 -13.08 4.51 21.70
N LEU A 120 -14.05 3.78 22.25
CA LEU A 120 -15.14 3.17 21.46
C LEU A 120 -15.96 4.23 20.71
N ALA A 121 -16.20 5.39 21.33
CA ALA A 121 -16.86 6.51 20.68
C ALA A 121 -16.07 7.04 19.46
N ARG A 122 -14.74 7.19 19.60
CA ARG A 122 -13.86 7.65 18.51
C ARG A 122 -13.89 6.72 17.29
N VAL A 123 -14.05 5.42 17.51
CA VAL A 123 -14.17 4.43 16.43
C VAL A 123 -15.63 4.15 16.03
N LYS A 124 -16.58 4.99 16.43
CA LYS A 124 -18.02 4.87 16.11
C LYS A 124 -18.61 3.51 16.52
N LEU A 125 -18.33 3.08 17.76
CA LEU A 125 -18.88 1.87 18.39
C LEU A 125 -19.67 2.19 19.67
N ASP A 126 -20.19 3.41 19.79
CA ASP A 126 -21.09 3.81 20.87
C ASP A 126 -22.25 2.83 21.02
N GLY A 127 -22.58 2.48 22.26
CA GLY A 127 -23.67 1.54 22.58
C GLY A 127 -23.35 0.05 22.36
N LEU A 128 -22.19 -0.32 21.81
CA LEU A 128 -21.81 -1.71 21.59
C LEU A 128 -20.91 -2.31 22.68
N ALA A 129 -20.61 -1.55 23.74
CA ALA A 129 -19.66 -1.89 24.80
C ALA A 129 -19.90 -3.27 25.45
N GLU A 130 -21.16 -3.64 25.70
CA GLU A 130 -21.49 -4.89 26.39
C GLU A 130 -21.72 -6.07 25.43
N ARG A 131 -21.64 -5.86 24.11
CA ARG A 131 -21.89 -6.90 23.11
C ARG A 131 -20.75 -7.92 23.06
N ASN A 132 -21.07 -9.18 22.80
CA ASN A 132 -20.07 -10.21 22.54
C ASN A 132 -19.42 -9.98 21.15
N VAL A 133 -18.09 -10.15 21.07
CA VAL A 133 -17.32 -9.98 19.83
C VAL A 133 -17.80 -10.91 18.70
N ALA A 134 -18.24 -12.12 19.01
CA ALA A 134 -18.77 -13.06 18.04
C ALA A 134 -20.05 -12.56 17.35
N ALA A 135 -20.80 -11.66 17.99
CA ALA A 135 -22.03 -11.09 17.47
C ALA A 135 -21.81 -9.81 16.63
N LEU A 136 -20.56 -9.45 16.34
CA LEU A 136 -20.19 -8.25 15.57
C LEU A 136 -19.96 -8.58 14.09
N SER A 137 -20.21 -7.61 13.21
CA SER A 137 -19.79 -7.67 11.81
C SER A 137 -18.26 -7.59 11.66
N GLY A 138 -17.72 -7.90 10.48
CA GLY A 138 -16.29 -7.81 10.20
C GLY A 138 -15.68 -6.43 10.50
N GLY A 139 -16.32 -5.37 10.01
CA GLY A 139 -15.87 -3.99 10.24
C GLY A 139 -16.01 -3.55 11.70
N GLN A 140 -17.05 -4.03 12.41
CA GLN A 140 -17.17 -3.78 13.85
C GLN A 140 -16.03 -4.46 14.62
N ARG A 141 -15.68 -5.72 14.31
CA ARG A 141 -14.53 -6.40 14.93
C ARG A 141 -13.23 -5.65 14.67
N GLN A 142 -13.03 -5.17 13.44
CA GLN A 142 -11.85 -4.38 13.12
C GLN A 142 -11.78 -3.09 13.96
N ARG A 143 -12.88 -2.34 14.07
CA ARG A 143 -12.96 -1.13 14.90
C ARG A 143 -12.67 -1.43 16.38
N VAL A 144 -13.11 -2.58 16.90
CA VAL A 144 -12.75 -3.02 18.26
C VAL A 144 -11.25 -3.28 18.38
N ALA A 145 -10.62 -3.92 17.38
CA ALA A 145 -9.19 -4.18 17.38
C ALA A 145 -8.37 -2.87 17.32
N LEU A 146 -8.81 -1.92 16.50
CA LEU A 146 -8.22 -0.59 16.40
C LEU A 146 -8.37 0.19 17.72
N ALA A 147 -9.57 0.20 18.31
CA ALA A 147 -9.80 0.79 19.62
C ALA A 147 -8.88 0.19 20.69
N ARG A 148 -8.74 -1.14 20.72
CA ARG A 148 -7.84 -1.82 21.65
C ARG A 148 -6.37 -1.44 21.43
N ALA A 149 -5.95 -1.23 20.18
CA ALA A 149 -4.59 -0.83 19.87
C ALA A 149 -4.28 0.61 20.32
N ILE A 150 -5.27 1.52 20.32
CA ILE A 150 -5.06 2.95 20.58
C ILE A 150 -5.49 3.42 21.99
N VAL A 151 -6.25 2.62 22.73
CA VAL A 151 -6.86 3.02 24.03
C VAL A 151 -5.85 3.55 25.07
N PHE A 152 -4.63 3.02 25.03
CA PHE A 152 -3.55 3.41 25.94
C PHE A 152 -2.70 4.57 25.40
N GLU A 153 -3.12 5.16 24.28
CA GLU A 153 -2.50 6.29 23.58
C GLU A 153 -1.04 6.01 23.17
N PRO A 154 -0.81 4.95 22.38
CA PRO A 154 0.53 4.63 21.90
C PRO A 154 1.09 5.77 21.04
N ARG A 155 2.42 5.89 21.00
CA ARG A 155 3.10 6.81 20.08
C ARG A 155 3.34 6.22 18.69
N VAL A 156 3.26 4.88 18.59
CA VAL A 156 3.46 4.10 17.37
C VAL A 156 2.40 3.01 17.27
N MET A 157 1.90 2.81 16.05
CA MET A 157 0.94 1.76 15.72
C MET A 157 1.42 0.92 14.55
N LEU A 158 1.30 -0.39 14.67
CA LEU A 158 1.60 -1.37 13.62
C LEU A 158 0.30 -2.05 13.20
N MET A 159 0.08 -2.19 11.89
CA MET A 159 -1.05 -2.93 11.34
C MET A 159 -0.60 -3.96 10.32
N ASP A 160 -0.98 -5.22 10.52
CA ASP A 160 -0.64 -6.33 9.63
C ASP A 160 -1.87 -6.79 8.85
N GLU A 161 -1.99 -6.35 7.59
CA GLU A 161 -3.10 -6.62 6.68
C GLU A 161 -4.52 -6.54 7.31
N PRO A 162 -4.84 -5.45 8.02
CA PRO A 162 -6.07 -5.39 8.84
C PRO A 162 -7.36 -5.34 8.01
N LEU A 163 -7.28 -5.24 6.68
CA LEU A 163 -8.40 -5.09 5.75
C LEU A 163 -8.63 -6.32 4.85
N SER A 164 -7.75 -7.33 4.90
CA SER A 164 -7.74 -8.45 3.94
C SER A 164 -9.02 -9.29 3.98
N ALA A 165 -9.64 -9.43 5.16
CA ALA A 165 -10.82 -10.25 5.38
C ALA A 165 -12.17 -9.52 5.11
N LEU A 166 -12.14 -8.26 4.66
CA LEU A 166 -13.34 -7.46 4.43
C LEU A 166 -13.77 -7.48 2.97
N ASP A 167 -15.08 -7.37 2.73
CA ASP A 167 -15.63 -7.13 1.40
C ASP A 167 -15.22 -5.76 0.85
N LYS A 168 -15.32 -5.58 -0.47
CA LYS A 168 -14.82 -4.41 -1.19
C LYS A 168 -15.38 -3.08 -0.66
N ASN A 169 -16.71 -2.97 -0.49
CA ASN A 169 -17.35 -1.70 -0.13
C ASN A 169 -16.99 -1.30 1.31
N LEU A 170 -17.00 -2.28 2.22
CA LEU A 170 -16.59 -2.06 3.60
C LEU A 170 -15.10 -1.72 3.69
N ARG A 171 -14.25 -2.39 2.90
CA ARG A 171 -12.82 -2.14 2.83
C ARG A 171 -12.54 -0.69 2.44
N GLU A 172 -13.13 -0.21 1.34
CA GLU A 172 -12.97 1.18 0.88
C GLU A 172 -13.39 2.18 1.97
N THR A 173 -14.54 1.96 2.61
CA THR A 173 -15.00 2.80 3.71
C THR A 173 -14.01 2.82 4.88
N MET A 174 -13.47 1.65 5.25
CA MET A 174 -12.55 1.52 6.37
C MET A 174 -11.18 2.15 6.09
N GLN A 175 -10.71 2.18 4.83
CA GLN A 175 -9.47 2.88 4.46
C GLN A 175 -9.54 4.37 4.84
N TYR A 176 -10.62 5.05 4.46
CA TYR A 176 -10.83 6.46 4.81
C TYR A 176 -10.95 6.66 6.32
N GLU A 177 -11.61 5.74 7.04
CA GLU A 177 -11.73 5.85 8.49
C GLU A 177 -10.40 5.66 9.22
N ILE A 178 -9.55 4.73 8.76
CA ILE A 178 -8.21 4.53 9.30
C ILE A 178 -7.34 5.77 9.05
N ARG A 179 -7.38 6.32 7.82
CA ARG A 179 -6.63 7.55 7.50
C ARG A 179 -7.08 8.71 8.38
N ARG A 180 -8.39 8.96 8.50
CA ARG A 180 -8.92 10.02 9.36
C ARG A 180 -8.49 9.84 10.82
N LEU A 181 -8.59 8.60 11.34
CA LEU A 181 -8.19 8.33 12.71
C LEU A 181 -6.68 8.57 12.93
N HIS A 182 -5.84 8.23 11.95
CA HIS A 182 -4.43 8.54 11.99
C HIS A 182 -4.18 10.05 12.05
N ASP A 183 -4.82 10.83 11.16
CA ASP A 183 -4.70 12.30 11.12
C ASP A 183 -5.16 12.94 12.44
N ASP A 184 -6.26 12.44 13.02
CA ASP A 184 -6.80 12.91 14.30
C ASP A 184 -5.86 12.62 15.50
N LEU A 185 -5.13 11.50 15.46
CA LEU A 185 -4.27 11.05 16.56
C LEU A 185 -2.80 11.47 16.43
N GLY A 186 -2.31 11.70 15.20
CA GLY A 186 -0.93 12.06 14.90
C GLY A 186 0.10 10.99 15.28
N ILE A 187 -0.29 9.71 15.29
CA ILE A 187 0.56 8.57 15.69
C ILE A 187 1.38 8.04 14.52
N THR A 188 2.67 7.74 14.74
CA THR A 188 3.48 7.10 13.68
C THR A 188 2.91 5.72 13.38
N THR A 189 2.57 5.46 12.12
CA THR A 189 1.87 4.25 11.70
C THR A 189 2.67 3.50 10.66
N ILE A 190 2.85 2.19 10.88
CA ILE A 190 3.34 1.27 9.86
C ILE A 190 2.20 0.33 9.51
N TYR A 191 1.85 0.34 8.23
CA TYR A 191 0.77 -0.46 7.67
C TYR A 191 1.36 -1.49 6.71
N VAL A 192 0.97 -2.75 6.81
CA VAL A 192 1.39 -3.81 5.87
C VAL A 192 0.20 -4.21 5.03
N THR A 193 0.40 -4.24 3.71
CA THR A 193 -0.59 -4.76 2.76
C THR A 193 0.07 -5.31 1.50
N HIS A 194 -0.69 -6.09 0.75
CA HIS A 194 -0.39 -6.47 -0.62
C HIS A 194 -1.30 -5.73 -1.62
N ASP A 195 -2.29 -4.97 -1.16
CA ASP A 195 -3.21 -4.19 -1.99
C ASP A 195 -2.60 -2.81 -2.30
N GLN A 196 -2.38 -2.55 -3.59
CA GLN A 196 -1.79 -1.29 -4.07
C GLN A 196 -2.71 -0.09 -3.77
N ARG A 197 -4.04 -0.25 -3.87
CA ARG A 197 -4.99 0.84 -3.67
C ARG A 197 -4.99 1.29 -2.21
N GLU A 198 -4.93 0.33 -1.28
CA GLU A 198 -4.75 0.63 0.15
C GLU A 198 -3.53 1.52 0.39
N ALA A 199 -2.39 1.12 -0.18
CA ALA A 199 -1.14 1.87 -0.03
C ALA A 199 -1.23 3.28 -0.65
N LEU A 200 -1.85 3.40 -1.83
CA LEU A 200 -1.98 4.69 -2.53
C LEU A 200 -2.93 5.67 -1.82
N ILE A 201 -3.98 5.17 -1.16
CA ILE A 201 -5.01 6.01 -0.51
C ILE A 201 -4.59 6.48 0.88
N MET A 202 -3.94 5.62 1.67
CA MET A 202 -3.74 5.88 3.11
C MET A 202 -2.38 6.49 3.46
N SER A 203 -1.36 6.30 2.62
CA SER A 203 0.03 6.49 3.03
C SER A 203 0.59 7.85 2.68
N ASP A 204 1.44 8.39 3.55
CA ASP A 204 2.31 9.51 3.21
C ASP A 204 3.48 9.05 2.33
N ARG A 205 4.03 7.87 2.66
CA ARG A 205 5.07 7.16 1.88
C ARG A 205 4.79 5.67 1.82
N ILE A 206 5.25 5.05 0.75
CA ILE A 206 5.16 3.60 0.53
C ILE A 206 6.58 3.07 0.43
N ALA A 207 6.90 1.99 1.14
CA ALA A 207 8.12 1.22 0.94
C ALA A 207 7.76 -0.07 0.20
N VAL A 208 8.13 -0.15 -1.08
CA VAL A 208 7.89 -1.35 -1.89
C VAL A 208 8.99 -2.37 -1.60
N MET A 209 8.62 -3.54 -1.09
CA MET A 209 9.52 -4.63 -0.74
C MET A 209 9.43 -5.78 -1.74
N ASN A 210 10.57 -6.35 -2.07
CA ASN A 210 10.69 -7.59 -2.83
C ASN A 210 11.88 -8.41 -2.34
N SER A 211 11.71 -9.73 -2.22
CA SER A 211 12.78 -10.66 -1.82
C SER A 211 13.59 -10.18 -0.60
N GLY A 212 12.91 -9.69 0.44
CA GLY A 212 13.55 -9.25 1.68
C GLY A 212 14.24 -7.88 1.63
N ARG A 213 14.14 -7.15 0.51
CA ARG A 213 14.77 -5.83 0.30
C ARG A 213 13.75 -4.75 -0.05
N ILE A 214 14.02 -3.51 0.34
CA ILE A 214 13.27 -2.34 -0.14
C ILE A 214 13.75 -2.00 -1.56
N GLN A 215 12.85 -2.03 -2.52
CA GLN A 215 13.10 -1.72 -3.94
C GLN A 215 12.99 -0.22 -4.21
N GLN A 216 12.04 0.44 -3.55
CA GLN A 216 11.82 1.88 -3.65
C GLN A 216 11.04 2.35 -2.43
N ILE A 217 11.33 3.57 -2.00
CA ILE A 217 10.54 4.29 -1.00
C ILE A 217 10.30 5.72 -1.45
N ASP A 218 9.04 6.12 -1.54
CA ASP A 218 8.66 7.47 -1.95
C ASP A 218 7.20 7.74 -1.59
N THR A 219 6.72 8.94 -1.89
CA THR A 219 5.29 9.28 -1.89
C THR A 219 4.50 8.39 -2.86
N PRO A 220 3.20 8.14 -2.60
CA PRO A 220 2.33 7.36 -3.48
C PRO A 220 2.42 7.75 -4.96
N GLN A 221 2.34 9.05 -5.24
CA GLN A 221 2.38 9.57 -6.60
C GLN A 221 3.73 9.29 -7.27
N ARG A 222 4.85 9.49 -6.58
CA ARG A 222 6.17 9.24 -7.17
C ARG A 222 6.46 7.76 -7.38
N ILE A 223 6.03 6.88 -6.47
CA ILE A 223 6.12 5.43 -6.71
C ILE A 223 5.30 5.00 -7.93
N TYR A 224 4.12 5.61 -8.11
CA TYR A 224 3.26 5.29 -9.24
C TYR A 224 3.78 5.86 -10.57
N ASP A 225 4.14 7.14 -10.61
CA ASP A 225 4.53 7.83 -11.84
C ASP A 225 6.01 7.64 -12.20
N ARG A 226 6.88 7.41 -11.20
CA ARG A 226 8.34 7.37 -11.34
C ARG A 226 8.94 6.12 -10.66
N PRO A 227 8.57 4.90 -11.11
CA PRO A 227 9.15 3.68 -10.58
C PRO A 227 10.66 3.62 -10.85
N SER A 228 11.44 3.23 -9.85
CA SER A 228 12.90 3.13 -9.93
C SER A 228 13.38 1.80 -10.50
N THR A 229 12.53 0.78 -10.52
CA THR A 229 12.83 -0.54 -11.07
C THR A 229 11.66 -1.07 -11.89
N ARG A 230 11.95 -1.99 -12.82
CA ARG A 230 10.93 -2.73 -13.58
C ARG A 230 9.92 -3.41 -12.68
N PHE A 231 10.39 -4.02 -11.60
CA PHE A 231 9.52 -4.65 -10.61
C PHE A 231 8.51 -3.66 -10.01
N VAL A 232 8.95 -2.47 -9.58
CA VAL A 232 8.03 -1.47 -9.01
C VAL A 232 7.04 -0.98 -10.08
N ALA A 233 7.50 -0.80 -11.32
CA ALA A 233 6.63 -0.39 -12.43
C ALA A 233 5.49 -1.38 -12.65
N GLU A 234 5.81 -2.67 -12.80
CA GLU A 234 4.86 -3.77 -13.01
C GLU A 234 4.00 -4.05 -11.78
N PHE A 235 4.56 -3.89 -10.58
CA PHE A 235 3.86 -4.19 -9.34
C PHE A 235 2.85 -3.13 -8.93
N MET A 236 3.02 -1.85 -9.32
CA MET A 236 2.13 -0.76 -8.85
C MET A 236 0.85 -0.56 -9.68
N GLY A 237 0.75 -1.18 -10.85
CA GLY A 237 -0.41 -1.03 -11.73
C GLY A 237 -0.14 -1.55 -13.15
N GLU A 238 -1.11 -1.37 -14.04
CA GLU A 238 -1.00 -1.76 -15.45
C GLU A 238 0.03 -0.86 -16.17
N ALA A 239 1.26 -1.35 -16.29
CA ALA A 239 2.36 -0.65 -16.94
C ALA A 239 2.75 -1.33 -18.25
N ASN A 240 2.96 -0.55 -19.29
CA ASN A 240 3.58 -0.99 -20.53
C ASN A 240 5.06 -0.65 -20.48
N ILE A 241 5.91 -1.66 -20.51
CA ILE A 241 7.36 -1.51 -20.59
C ILE A 241 7.77 -1.82 -22.00
N VAL A 242 8.11 -0.79 -22.77
CA VAL A 242 8.37 -0.87 -24.20
C VAL A 242 9.86 -0.68 -24.49
N ALA A 243 10.36 -1.49 -25.42
CA ALA A 243 11.77 -1.45 -25.79
C ALA A 243 12.14 -0.12 -26.47
N PRO A 244 13.43 0.25 -26.49
CA PRO A 244 13.92 1.37 -27.27
C PRO A 244 13.42 1.33 -28.71
N GLY A 245 12.95 2.46 -29.24
CA GLY A 245 12.45 2.58 -30.61
C GLY A 245 11.04 2.04 -30.88
N SER A 246 10.39 1.37 -29.91
CA SER A 246 9.00 0.89 -30.05
C SER A 246 7.96 2.01 -30.02
N VAL A 247 8.37 3.23 -29.64
CA VAL A 247 7.49 4.39 -29.52
C VAL A 247 8.09 5.57 -30.27
N ARG A 248 7.25 6.30 -31.01
CA ARG A 248 7.64 7.49 -31.76
C ARG A 248 6.97 8.72 -31.17
N ARG A 249 7.65 9.87 -31.22
CA ARG A 249 6.99 11.15 -30.99
C ARG A 249 5.95 11.40 -32.09
N ILE A 250 4.92 12.19 -31.77
CA ILE A 250 3.87 12.55 -32.73
C ILE A 250 4.43 13.32 -33.93
N ASP A 251 5.53 14.05 -33.76
CA ASP A 251 6.27 14.72 -34.85
C ASP A 251 7.14 13.76 -35.70
N GLY A 252 7.12 12.47 -35.41
CA GLY A 252 7.84 11.42 -36.13
C GLY A 252 9.26 11.16 -35.64
N ALA A 253 9.78 11.91 -34.67
CA ALA A 253 11.10 11.67 -34.10
C ALA A 253 11.13 10.43 -33.18
N GLU A 254 12.31 9.85 -32.99
CA GLU A 254 12.51 8.76 -32.02
C GLU A 254 12.23 9.28 -30.59
N ALA A 255 11.38 8.57 -29.82
CA ALA A 255 10.95 9.03 -28.50
C ALA A 255 12.04 8.89 -27.43
N SER A 256 12.76 7.76 -27.43
CA SER A 256 13.91 7.52 -26.56
C SER A 256 14.68 6.28 -27.02
N ARG A 257 15.98 6.25 -26.69
CA ARG A 257 16.87 5.08 -26.80
C ARG A 257 16.90 4.21 -25.54
N GLU A 258 16.12 4.59 -24.53
CA GLU A 258 15.99 3.85 -23.28
C GLU A 258 14.68 3.05 -23.26
N THR A 259 14.62 2.03 -22.43
CA THR A 259 13.38 1.31 -22.14
C THR A 259 12.40 2.25 -21.44
N LEU A 260 11.22 2.43 -22.04
CA LEU A 260 10.21 3.35 -21.55
C LEU A 260 9.10 2.60 -20.82
N MET A 261 8.49 3.31 -19.89
CA MET A 261 7.30 2.89 -19.18
C MET A 261 6.19 3.90 -19.38
N ILE A 262 5.01 3.39 -19.75
CA ILE A 262 3.79 4.17 -19.92
C ILE A 262 2.66 3.41 -19.24
N ARG A 263 1.97 4.07 -18.30
CA ARG A 263 0.78 3.52 -17.64
C ARG A 263 -0.35 3.31 -18.67
N ALA A 264 -1.09 2.21 -18.57
CA ALA A 264 -2.15 1.89 -19.53
C ALA A 264 -3.21 3.00 -19.62
N GLU A 265 -3.53 3.65 -18.51
CA GLU A 265 -4.49 4.76 -18.43
C GLU A 265 -3.94 6.12 -18.88
N SER A 266 -2.64 6.21 -19.22
CA SER A 266 -2.06 7.44 -19.79
C SER A 266 -2.26 7.55 -21.30
N PHE A 267 -2.85 6.54 -21.93
CA PHE A 267 -3.13 6.54 -23.35
C PHE A 267 -4.50 7.18 -23.67
N HIS A 268 -4.55 7.78 -24.86
CA HIS A 268 -5.71 8.43 -25.46
C HIS A 268 -5.85 7.99 -26.91
N LEU A 269 -7.06 8.08 -27.47
CA LEU A 269 -7.31 7.84 -28.89
C LEU A 269 -7.28 9.12 -29.75
N ASP A 270 -7.29 10.29 -29.12
CA ASP A 270 -7.16 11.59 -29.78
C ASP A 270 -5.76 12.16 -29.55
N ALA A 271 -5.02 12.38 -30.64
CA ALA A 271 -3.68 12.98 -30.62
C ALA A 271 -3.64 14.35 -29.94
N LYS A 272 -4.74 15.12 -29.98
CA LYS A 272 -4.83 16.45 -29.33
C LYS A 272 -4.63 16.37 -27.82
N LEU A 273 -5.01 15.25 -27.20
CA LEU A 273 -4.88 15.06 -25.75
C LEU A 273 -3.45 14.75 -25.31
N ALA A 274 -2.59 14.29 -26.22
CA ALA A 274 -1.18 14.00 -25.91
C ALA A 274 -0.27 15.24 -26.01
N GLY A 275 -0.71 16.29 -26.72
CA GLY A 275 0.11 17.48 -27.00
C GLY A 275 1.18 17.23 -28.07
N ALA A 276 1.84 18.29 -28.52
CA ALA A 276 2.78 18.24 -29.65
C ALA A 276 4.01 17.34 -29.39
N ASP A 277 4.50 17.32 -28.14
CA ASP A 277 5.63 16.47 -27.72
C ASP A 277 5.22 15.06 -27.29
N GLY A 278 3.93 14.74 -27.38
CA GLY A 278 3.41 13.42 -27.03
C GLY A 278 3.98 12.32 -27.91
N VAL A 279 3.71 11.08 -27.51
CA VAL A 279 4.09 9.90 -28.28
C VAL A 279 2.89 9.22 -28.90
N ALA A 280 3.13 8.58 -30.04
CA ALA A 280 2.21 7.73 -30.76
C ALA A 280 2.74 6.28 -30.75
N LEU A 281 1.80 5.36 -30.54
CA LEU A 281 2.02 3.95 -30.54
C LEU A 281 1.01 3.31 -31.50
N GLU A 282 1.52 2.75 -32.58
CA GLU A 282 0.70 2.11 -33.62
C GLU A 282 0.70 0.59 -33.42
N GLY A 283 -0.46 -0.03 -33.58
CA GLY A 283 -0.58 -1.47 -33.45
C GLY A 283 -1.93 -2.02 -33.91
N ILE A 284 -2.04 -3.34 -33.91
CA ILE A 284 -3.27 -4.06 -34.26
C ILE A 284 -4.03 -4.41 -32.99
N LEU A 285 -5.31 -4.04 -32.92
CA LEU A 285 -6.18 -4.42 -31.81
C LEU A 285 -6.36 -5.95 -31.78
N ARG A 286 -5.93 -6.59 -30.70
CA ARG A 286 -6.11 -8.03 -30.47
C ARG A 286 -7.35 -8.34 -29.66
N ALA A 287 -7.56 -7.58 -28.60
CA ALA A 287 -8.66 -7.80 -27.68
C ALA A 287 -9.18 -6.47 -27.14
N LYS A 288 -10.46 -6.46 -26.78
CA LYS A 288 -11.10 -5.36 -26.05
C LYS A 288 -11.99 -5.89 -24.94
N ALA A 289 -12.01 -5.22 -23.81
CA ALA A 289 -12.87 -5.55 -22.68
C ALA A 289 -13.46 -4.27 -22.07
N PHE A 290 -14.75 -4.29 -21.73
CA PHE A 290 -15.41 -3.20 -21.02
C PHE A 290 -15.40 -3.48 -19.51
N ARG A 291 -14.87 -2.54 -18.72
CA ARG A 291 -14.73 -2.66 -17.25
C ARG A 291 -15.68 -1.70 -16.51
N GLY A 292 -16.77 -1.30 -17.14
CA GLY A 292 -17.75 -0.35 -16.57
C GLY A 292 -17.32 1.10 -16.76
N GLU A 293 -16.25 1.52 -16.07
CA GLU A 293 -15.78 2.91 -16.14
C GLU A 293 -14.84 3.16 -17.31
N ASN A 294 -14.11 2.13 -17.75
CA ASN A 294 -13.09 2.22 -18.79
C ASN A 294 -13.17 1.03 -19.77
N TRP A 295 -12.60 1.20 -20.96
CA TRP A 295 -12.27 0.14 -21.90
C TRP A 295 -10.80 -0.23 -21.78
N LEU A 296 -10.52 -1.53 -21.67
CA LEU A 296 -9.17 -2.07 -21.75
C LEU A 296 -8.97 -2.67 -23.14
N LEU A 297 -7.96 -2.19 -23.86
CA LEU A 297 -7.60 -2.61 -25.21
C LEU A 297 -6.21 -3.24 -25.17
N THR A 298 -6.01 -4.34 -25.91
CA THR A 298 -4.71 -4.97 -26.10
C THR A 298 -4.25 -4.74 -27.53
N LEU A 299 -3.15 -4.02 -27.72
CA LEU A 299 -2.57 -3.71 -29.02
C LEU A 299 -1.30 -4.52 -29.23
N ALA A 300 -1.20 -5.22 -30.36
CA ALA A 300 0.03 -5.85 -30.80
C ALA A 300 0.83 -4.84 -31.65
N LEU A 301 2.05 -4.53 -31.19
CA LEU A 301 3.00 -3.67 -31.87
C LEU A 301 3.71 -4.38 -33.02
N ASP A 302 4.32 -3.58 -33.89
CA ASP A 302 5.34 -4.04 -34.83
C ASP A 302 6.52 -4.63 -34.03
N GLY A 303 6.73 -5.95 -34.16
CA GLY A 303 7.68 -6.71 -33.33
C GLY A 303 7.02 -7.72 -32.38
N GLY A 304 5.69 -7.77 -32.32
CA GLY A 304 4.93 -8.81 -31.61
C GLY A 304 4.73 -8.57 -30.12
N GLN A 305 5.29 -7.50 -29.56
CA GLN A 305 5.00 -7.08 -28.19
C GLN A 305 3.55 -6.61 -28.07
N GLU A 306 2.86 -7.01 -27.00
CA GLU A 306 1.53 -6.51 -26.69
C GLU A 306 1.59 -5.40 -25.64
N VAL A 307 0.74 -4.37 -25.81
CA VAL A 307 0.55 -3.29 -24.84
C VAL A 307 -0.92 -3.13 -24.47
N LEU A 308 -1.16 -2.72 -23.23
CA LEU A 308 -2.46 -2.42 -22.66
C LEU A 308 -2.76 -0.93 -22.74
N VAL A 309 -3.93 -0.60 -23.26
CA VAL A 309 -4.42 0.78 -23.39
C VAL A 309 -5.75 0.86 -22.68
N CYS A 310 -5.84 1.73 -21.67
CA CYS A 310 -7.03 1.91 -20.84
C CYS A 310 -7.66 3.27 -21.14
N ILE A 311 -8.84 3.26 -21.78
CA ILE A 311 -9.54 4.47 -22.21
C ILE A 311 -10.77 4.69 -21.33
N PRO A 312 -10.91 5.84 -20.65
CA PRO A 312 -12.13 6.18 -19.92
C PRO A 312 -13.37 6.10 -20.81
N ALA A 313 -14.46 5.50 -20.34
CA ALA A 313 -15.69 5.32 -21.12
C ALA A 313 -16.25 6.65 -21.65
N ALA A 314 -16.09 7.74 -20.89
CA ALA A 314 -16.48 9.09 -21.30
C ALA A 314 -15.67 9.64 -22.51
N LEU A 315 -14.47 9.12 -22.74
CA LEU A 315 -13.57 9.49 -23.85
C LEU A 315 -13.51 8.39 -24.93
N ALA A 316 -14.28 7.31 -24.77
CA ALA A 316 -14.21 6.10 -25.58
C ALA A 316 -15.07 6.18 -26.85
N GLY A 317 -15.25 7.37 -27.44
CA GLY A 317 -16.01 7.55 -28.68
C GLY A 317 -15.51 6.57 -29.75
N GLY A 318 -16.38 5.67 -30.22
CA GLY A 318 -16.03 4.64 -31.20
C GLY A 318 -15.36 3.37 -30.66
N CYS A 319 -14.96 3.28 -29.39
CA CYS A 319 -14.34 2.06 -28.83
C CYS A 319 -15.26 0.82 -28.91
N ALA A 320 -16.57 1.04 -28.77
CA ALA A 320 -17.56 -0.02 -28.88
C ALA A 320 -17.61 -0.63 -30.30
N GLU A 321 -17.22 0.12 -31.33
CA GLU A 321 -17.26 -0.27 -32.74
C GLU A 321 -15.94 -0.88 -33.22
N LEU A 322 -14.84 -0.67 -32.48
CA LEU A 322 -13.52 -1.23 -32.82
C LEU A 322 -13.55 -2.76 -32.90
N ALA A 323 -13.03 -3.34 -33.96
CA ALA A 323 -12.97 -4.79 -34.14
C ALA A 323 -11.54 -5.32 -33.95
N ALA A 324 -11.42 -6.54 -33.43
CA ALA A 324 -10.12 -7.22 -33.42
C ALA A 324 -9.58 -7.37 -34.85
N GLY A 325 -8.29 -7.13 -35.03
CA GLY A 325 -7.63 -7.05 -36.35
C GLY A 325 -7.55 -5.65 -36.93
N GLN A 326 -8.24 -4.65 -36.36
CA GLN A 326 -8.16 -3.27 -36.81
C GLN A 326 -6.85 -2.61 -36.37
N GLN A 327 -6.23 -1.86 -37.27
CA GLN A 327 -5.08 -1.02 -36.95
C GLN A 327 -5.52 0.25 -36.23
N MET A 328 -4.77 0.64 -35.20
CA MET A 328 -5.04 1.85 -34.43
C MET A 328 -3.79 2.46 -33.84
N THR A 329 -3.91 3.75 -33.50
CA THR A 329 -2.86 4.52 -32.85
C THR A 329 -3.36 4.97 -31.48
N ALA A 330 -2.58 4.69 -30.45
CA ALA A 330 -2.77 5.23 -29.11
C ALA A 330 -1.72 6.30 -28.82
N TYR A 331 -2.13 7.37 -28.14
CA TYR A 331 -1.28 8.53 -27.88
C TYR A 331 -1.09 8.73 -26.38
N ALA A 332 0.11 9.07 -25.93
CA ALA A 332 0.37 9.38 -24.53
C ALA A 332 1.14 10.71 -24.39
N PRO A 333 0.82 11.56 -23.39
CA PRO A 333 1.59 12.78 -23.14
C PRO A 333 3.03 12.48 -22.72
N ALA A 334 4.00 13.27 -23.17
CA ALA A 334 5.41 13.12 -22.80
C ALA A 334 5.64 13.10 -21.28
N ALA A 335 4.86 13.89 -20.53
CA ALA A 335 4.95 13.97 -19.07
C ALA A 335 4.56 12.66 -18.35
N LYS A 336 3.87 11.75 -19.04
CA LYS A 336 3.43 10.43 -18.54
C LYS A 336 4.34 9.29 -18.99
N ILE A 337 5.44 9.61 -19.66
CA ILE A 337 6.46 8.66 -20.07
C ILE A 337 7.60 8.71 -19.05
N HIS A 338 8.03 7.54 -18.61
CA HIS A 338 9.14 7.42 -17.67
C HIS A 338 10.15 6.40 -18.17
N ALA A 339 11.43 6.76 -18.21
CA ALA A 339 12.49 5.81 -18.53
C ALA A 339 12.83 4.99 -17.27
N ILE A 340 12.89 3.66 -17.41
CA ILE A 340 13.27 2.79 -16.28
C ILE A 340 14.78 2.57 -16.31
N PRO A 341 15.52 2.99 -15.26
CA PRO A 341 16.96 2.74 -15.18
C PRO A 341 17.28 1.24 -15.20
N GLY A 342 18.24 0.83 -16.02
CA GLY A 342 18.80 -0.54 -16.00
C GLY A 342 17.86 -1.65 -16.51
N ALA A 343 16.71 -1.31 -17.10
CA ALA A 343 15.90 -2.29 -17.83
C ALA A 343 16.61 -2.62 -19.16
N LEU A 344 17.53 -3.58 -19.12
CA LEU A 344 18.06 -4.19 -20.33
C LEU A 344 16.90 -4.76 -21.16
N ALA A 345 16.95 -4.51 -22.46
CA ALA A 345 16.00 -5.01 -23.46
C ALA A 345 15.96 -6.54 -23.48
#